data_AF-A0A6G1T804-F1
#
_entry.id   AF-A0A6G1T804-F1
#
_cell.length_a   1.000
_cell.length_b   1.000
_cell.length_c   1.000
_cell.angle_alpha   90.00
_cell.angle_beta   90.00
_cell.angle_gamma   90.00
#
_symmetry.space_group_name_H-M   'P 1'
#
loop_
_entity.id
_entity.type
_entity.pdbx_description
1 polymer ?
#
loop_
_entity_poly.entity_id
_entity_poly.type
_entity_poly.pdbx_seq_one_letter_code
_entity_poly.pdbx_strand_id
1 'polypeptide(L)'
;EVSFDTYLSSRILIGSYLGISLPVSRTLMLSRVKAVTRQDILSISKVPSLFPQENVSGLMTPLVITVELLSEEVEGEVVPPSSPIDPQSPVFLPSLDFIKEMLGIPEEGVRIGKVVEGYREIEVDVKLSKEALKHHVLVVGTTGAGKTNLLKVIMKNSDIPLIVFDIQGDYIKPAVEMGGSIVVPVTRDYEMGITDFVDVFLKRSNLSGYKISKVEGDRLILSNGKSSFNLYLVGFRLPENYKLLPDVSPYFSPQGGEFFKIVSEKCVGKNDVIDDWEDNCRNSMEEMRIHKETQNNIIRSVYLLSQSGIIDVSFGKGYYQEPNYEEIMKSKAVVDLRWALERGVDSATIASFLIINKIFKIIDDRYKKEGKETEYLMIFDEAHEYFPQGKREENKEPLERLINKIMRLGRVRGIGTILATHRPTDLNDLILTLTNTKVAMRADEDALKRIGMEKYSKVLSVSPPGFGIISSYTIKVNNLTFRTEKY
;
A
#
# COMPACT_ATOMS: atom_id res chain seq x y z
N GLU A 1 -26.45 18.12 -29.58
CA GLU A 1 -27.50 17.10 -29.87
C GLU A 1 -26.93 16.08 -30.83
N VAL A 2 -27.31 14.82 -30.70
CA VAL A 2 -26.85 13.74 -31.59
C VAL A 2 -28.06 13.12 -32.28
N SER A 3 -27.97 12.91 -33.60
CA SER A 3 -29.03 12.24 -34.36
C SER A 3 -29.21 10.80 -33.87
N PHE A 4 -30.42 10.25 -34.03
CA PHE A 4 -30.70 8.88 -33.59
C PHE A 4 -29.81 7.84 -34.30
N ASP A 5 -29.57 8.00 -35.61
CA ASP A 5 -28.72 7.10 -36.40
C ASP A 5 -27.25 7.18 -35.97
N THR A 6 -26.75 8.38 -35.68
CA THR A 6 -25.40 8.56 -35.13
C THR A 6 -25.28 7.91 -33.76
N TYR A 7 -26.30 8.03 -32.90
CA TYR A 7 -26.29 7.36 -31.59
C TYR A 7 -26.31 5.83 -31.71
N LEU A 8 -27.16 5.27 -32.58
CA LEU A 8 -27.23 3.82 -32.80
C LEU A 8 -25.92 3.24 -33.32
N SER A 9 -25.27 3.95 -34.24
CA SER A 9 -23.99 3.53 -34.83
C SER A 9 -22.80 3.71 -33.89
N SER A 10 -22.79 4.76 -33.07
CA SER A 10 -21.67 5.11 -32.17
C SER A 10 -21.69 4.40 -30.81
N ARG A 11 -22.83 3.83 -30.37
CA ARG A 11 -22.98 3.10 -29.09
C ARG A 11 -22.45 3.87 -27.87
N ILE A 12 -22.62 5.19 -27.83
CA ILE A 12 -22.17 6.03 -26.71
C ILE A 12 -22.90 5.66 -25.42
N LEU A 13 -22.16 5.39 -24.34
CA LEU A 13 -22.69 5.02 -23.02
C LEU A 13 -22.41 6.11 -21.99
N ILE A 14 -23.08 6.03 -20.83
CA ILE A 14 -22.66 6.80 -19.66
C ILE A 14 -21.26 6.34 -19.27
N GLY A 15 -20.35 7.30 -19.09
CA GLY A 15 -18.93 7.08 -18.88
C GLY A 15 -18.10 7.10 -20.16
N SER A 16 -18.70 7.21 -21.35
CA SER A 16 -17.95 7.25 -22.60
C SER A 16 -17.09 8.50 -22.77
N TYR A 17 -15.92 8.35 -23.38
CA TYR A 17 -15.05 9.49 -23.68
C TYR A 17 -15.41 10.12 -25.02
N LEU A 18 -15.48 11.45 -25.07
CA LEU A 18 -15.73 12.22 -26.28
C LEU A 18 -14.70 13.33 -26.41
N GLY A 19 -14.14 13.48 -27.60
CA GLY A 19 -13.28 14.60 -27.95
C GLY A 19 -14.11 15.78 -28.43
N ILE A 20 -13.70 17.00 -28.06
CA ILE A 20 -14.32 18.24 -28.54
C ILE A 20 -13.22 19.11 -29.17
N SER A 21 -13.43 19.55 -30.40
CA SER A 21 -12.55 20.54 -31.04
C SER A 21 -13.14 21.93 -30.84
N LEU A 22 -12.34 22.86 -30.32
CA LEU A 22 -12.72 24.25 -30.12
C LEU A 22 -12.06 25.12 -31.19
N PRO A 23 -12.79 25.52 -32.26
CA PRO A 23 -12.18 26.24 -33.39
C PRO A 23 -11.70 27.64 -33.02
N VAL A 24 -12.37 28.30 -32.06
CA VAL A 24 -12.02 29.67 -31.64
C VAL A 24 -10.75 29.67 -30.81
N SER A 25 -10.68 28.84 -29.77
CA SER A 25 -9.48 28.68 -28.94
C SER A 25 -8.36 27.90 -29.65
N ARG A 26 -8.67 27.15 -30.71
CA ARG A 26 -7.76 26.22 -31.41
C ARG A 26 -7.19 25.14 -30.49
N THR A 27 -8.03 24.64 -29.58
CA THR A 27 -7.68 23.61 -28.60
C THR A 27 -8.54 22.36 -28.79
N LEU A 28 -8.09 21.27 -28.19
CA LEU A 28 -8.81 20.00 -28.12
C LEU A 28 -9.16 19.70 -26.66
N MET A 29 -10.35 19.17 -26.41
CA MET A 29 -10.78 18.77 -25.08
C MET A 29 -11.16 17.31 -25.03
N LEU A 30 -10.92 16.70 -23.88
CA LEU A 30 -11.47 15.40 -23.53
C LEU A 30 -12.63 15.61 -22.55
N SER A 31 -13.74 14.95 -22.83
CA SER A 31 -14.93 14.96 -21.99
C SER A 31 -15.43 13.55 -21.74
N ARG A 32 -16.26 13.39 -20.71
CA ARG A 32 -16.90 12.12 -20.33
C ARG A 32 -18.39 12.26 -20.26
N VAL A 33 -19.14 11.34 -20.87
CA VAL A 33 -20.60 11.34 -20.85
C VAL A 33 -21.12 11.10 -19.44
N LYS A 34 -21.83 12.09 -18.89
CA LYS A 34 -22.43 12.04 -17.55
C LYS A 34 -23.89 11.56 -17.60
N ALA A 35 -24.63 11.95 -18.63
CA ALA A 35 -26.02 11.56 -18.81
C ALA A 35 -26.39 11.53 -20.29
N VAL A 36 -27.34 10.65 -20.61
CA VAL A 36 -27.92 10.46 -21.94
C VAL A 36 -29.43 10.63 -21.76
N THR A 37 -29.98 11.74 -22.28
CA THR A 37 -31.40 12.07 -22.11
C THR A 37 -32.13 11.97 -23.44
N ARG A 38 -33.22 11.19 -23.45
CA ARG A 38 -34.18 11.11 -24.54
C ARG A 38 -35.49 11.76 -24.11
N GLN A 39 -36.10 12.52 -25.00
CA GLN A 39 -37.44 13.06 -24.80
C GLN A 39 -38.28 12.71 -26.02
N ASP A 40 -39.49 12.22 -25.79
CA ASP A 40 -40.48 12.03 -26.86
C ASP A 40 -40.87 13.40 -27.45
N ILE A 41 -41.18 13.44 -28.75
CA ILE A 41 -41.59 14.65 -29.47
C ILE A 41 -42.81 15.33 -28.83
N LEU A 42 -43.74 14.56 -28.24
CA LEU A 42 -44.89 15.08 -27.51
C LEU A 42 -44.50 15.70 -26.17
N SER A 43 -43.49 15.13 -25.50
CA SER A 43 -42.93 15.66 -24.25
C SER A 43 -42.18 16.97 -24.49
N ILE A 44 -41.40 17.04 -25.58
CA ILE A 44 -40.74 18.27 -26.03
C ILE A 44 -41.77 19.36 -26.33
N SER A 45 -42.89 18.98 -26.96
CA SER A 45 -43.99 19.88 -27.32
C SER A 45 -44.92 20.25 -26.15
N LYS A 46 -44.72 19.66 -24.96
CA LYS A 46 -45.60 19.76 -23.78
C LYS A 46 -47.08 19.41 -24.09
N VAL A 47 -47.32 18.55 -25.06
CA VAL A 47 -48.68 18.10 -25.43
C VAL A 47 -48.96 16.78 -24.71
N PRO A 48 -50.02 16.68 -23.88
CA PRO A 48 -50.36 15.43 -23.22
C PRO A 48 -50.82 14.38 -24.24
N SER A 49 -50.24 13.18 -24.19
CA SER A 49 -50.72 12.06 -25.00
C SER A 49 -51.99 11.48 -24.39
N LEU A 50 -53.08 11.46 -25.16
CA LEU A 50 -54.38 10.95 -24.72
C LEU A 50 -54.54 9.43 -24.94
N PHE A 51 -53.60 8.79 -25.66
CA PHE A 51 -53.62 7.35 -25.95
C PHE A 51 -52.20 6.75 -25.94
N PRO A 52 -52.02 5.46 -25.57
CA PRO A 52 -50.76 4.76 -25.80
C PRO A 52 -50.52 4.63 -27.31
N GLN A 53 -49.43 5.21 -27.83
CA GLN A 53 -49.05 5.01 -29.23
C GLN A 53 -48.21 3.74 -29.36
N GLU A 54 -48.62 2.82 -30.24
CA GLU A 54 -47.83 1.65 -30.65
C GLU A 54 -46.70 2.00 -31.64
N ASN A 55 -46.67 3.25 -32.13
CA ASN A 55 -45.76 3.66 -33.20
C ASN A 55 -44.38 4.06 -32.64
N VAL A 56 -43.40 3.18 -32.85
CA VAL A 56 -41.99 3.33 -32.42
C VAL A 56 -41.31 4.57 -33.03
N SER A 57 -41.87 5.15 -34.10
CA SER A 57 -41.33 6.33 -34.79
C SER A 57 -41.21 7.57 -33.88
N GLY A 58 -42.04 7.71 -32.85
CA GLY A 58 -41.95 8.80 -31.85
C GLY A 58 -40.71 8.73 -30.96
N LEU A 59 -39.99 7.60 -30.97
CA LEU A 59 -38.72 7.40 -30.25
C LEU A 59 -37.49 7.89 -31.05
N MET A 60 -37.66 8.27 -32.31
CA MET A 60 -36.61 8.78 -33.21
C MET A 60 -36.31 10.26 -32.95
N THR A 61 -36.26 10.67 -31.68
CA THR A 61 -35.95 12.06 -31.30
C THR A 61 -34.44 12.26 -31.12
N PRO A 62 -33.94 13.49 -31.39
CA PRO A 62 -32.55 13.81 -31.14
C PRO A 62 -32.22 13.64 -29.66
N LEU A 63 -31.03 13.12 -29.40
CA LEU A 63 -30.59 12.80 -28.06
C LEU A 63 -29.72 13.93 -27.50
N VAL A 64 -29.95 14.28 -26.23
CA VAL A 64 -29.11 15.25 -25.50
C VAL A 64 -28.11 14.47 -24.65
N ILE A 65 -26.83 14.66 -24.95
CA ILE A 65 -25.72 14.08 -24.20
C ILE A 65 -25.15 15.17 -23.31
N THR A 66 -25.18 14.95 -22.00
CA THR A 66 -24.53 15.83 -21.02
C THR A 66 -23.14 15.28 -20.75
N VAL A 67 -22.11 16.10 -20.92
CA VAL A 67 -20.71 15.72 -20.71
C VAL A 67 -20.11 16.47 -19.52
N GLU A 68 -19.15 15.83 -18.86
CA GLU A 68 -18.21 16.42 -17.91
C GLU A 68 -16.89 16.67 -18.64
N LEU A 69 -16.37 17.90 -18.59
CA LEU A 69 -15.05 18.21 -19.15
C LEU A 69 -13.96 17.68 -18.23
N LEU A 70 -12.96 17.01 -18.79
CA LEU A 70 -11.88 16.39 -18.05
C LEU A 70 -10.55 17.12 -18.21
N SER A 71 -10.19 17.45 -19.44
CA SER A 71 -8.92 18.09 -19.78
C SER A 71 -9.01 18.83 -21.12
N GLU A 72 -8.07 19.74 -21.31
CA GLU A 72 -7.87 20.54 -22.52
C GLU A 72 -6.38 20.50 -22.89
N GLU A 73 -6.07 20.34 -24.17
CA GLU A 73 -4.72 20.49 -24.69
C GLU A 73 -4.50 21.93 -25.11
N VAL A 74 -3.58 22.61 -24.42
CA VAL A 74 -3.22 24.01 -24.66
C VAL A 74 -1.71 24.07 -24.86
N GLU A 75 -1.27 24.55 -26.02
CA GLU A 75 0.17 24.71 -26.35
C GLU A 75 0.99 23.40 -26.17
N GLY A 76 0.38 22.24 -26.42
CA GLY A 76 1.02 20.92 -26.28
C GLY A 76 1.06 20.39 -24.84
N GLU A 77 0.41 21.07 -23.90
CA GLU A 77 0.24 20.59 -22.53
C GLU A 77 -1.22 20.25 -22.22
N VAL A 78 -1.42 19.11 -21.55
CA VAL A 78 -2.73 18.70 -21.05
C VAL A 78 -2.99 19.35 -19.70
N VAL A 79 -3.99 20.23 -19.68
CA VAL A 79 -4.38 21.06 -18.53
C VAL A 79 -5.86 20.87 -18.18
N PRO A 80 -6.32 21.34 -17.01
CA PRO A 80 -7.75 21.42 -16.72
C PRO A 80 -8.48 22.28 -17.76
N PRO A 81 -9.73 21.94 -18.11
CA PRO A 81 -10.50 22.68 -19.10
C PRO A 81 -10.72 24.12 -18.64
N SER A 82 -10.36 25.07 -19.50
CA SER A 82 -10.38 26.51 -19.20
C SER A 82 -11.11 27.32 -20.27
N SER A 83 -11.10 26.85 -21.52
CA SER A 83 -11.83 27.51 -22.61
C SER A 83 -13.34 27.30 -22.53
N PRO A 84 -14.15 28.28 -22.98
CA PRO A 84 -15.56 28.06 -23.23
C PRO A 84 -15.76 27.10 -24.41
N ILE A 85 -16.82 26.29 -24.38
CA ILE A 85 -17.23 25.49 -25.53
C ILE A 85 -18.10 26.34 -26.45
N ASP A 86 -17.66 26.56 -27.68
CA ASP A 86 -18.45 27.31 -28.67
C ASP A 86 -19.67 26.50 -29.13
N PRO A 87 -20.82 27.16 -29.41
CA PRO A 87 -21.92 26.49 -30.09
C PRO A 87 -21.45 25.83 -31.38
N GLN A 88 -21.92 24.60 -31.62
CA GLN A 88 -21.56 23.79 -32.80
C GLN A 88 -20.09 23.34 -32.87
N SER A 89 -19.32 23.45 -31.77
CA SER A 89 -17.99 22.82 -31.65
C SER A 89 -18.05 21.34 -32.07
N PRO A 90 -17.21 20.89 -33.01
CA PRO A 90 -17.20 19.50 -33.46
C PRO A 90 -16.92 18.54 -32.30
N VAL A 91 -17.75 17.50 -32.18
CA VAL A 91 -17.57 16.41 -31.22
C VAL A 91 -17.22 15.14 -31.99
N PHE A 92 -16.21 14.41 -31.53
CA PHE A 92 -15.71 13.20 -32.18
C PHE A 92 -15.48 12.06 -31.20
N LEU A 93 -15.45 10.84 -31.72
CA LEU A 93 -15.02 9.66 -30.97
C LEU A 93 -13.48 9.64 -30.95
N PRO A 94 -12.84 9.77 -29.79
CA PRO A 94 -11.40 9.85 -29.70
C PRO A 94 -10.73 8.49 -29.96
N SER A 95 -9.50 8.50 -30.48
CA SER A 95 -8.66 7.30 -30.53
C SER A 95 -8.17 6.93 -29.13
N LEU A 96 -7.71 5.68 -28.95
CA LEU A 96 -7.12 5.25 -27.68
C LEU A 96 -5.87 6.05 -27.30
N ASP A 97 -5.06 6.43 -28.29
CA ASP A 97 -3.87 7.27 -28.08
C ASP A 97 -4.26 8.66 -27.57
N PHE A 98 -5.28 9.28 -28.18
CA PHE A 98 -5.81 10.57 -27.73
C PHE A 98 -6.36 10.48 -26.30
N ILE A 99 -7.11 9.42 -25.97
CA ILE A 99 -7.61 9.21 -24.61
C ILE A 99 -6.43 9.09 -23.62
N LYS A 100 -5.43 8.26 -23.94
CA LYS A 100 -4.26 8.05 -23.08
C LYS A 100 -3.51 9.35 -22.80
N GLU A 101 -3.25 10.13 -23.85
CA GLU A 101 -2.58 11.43 -23.79
C GLU A 101 -3.39 12.42 -22.96
N MET A 102 -4.67 12.60 -23.29
CA MET A 102 -5.54 13.58 -22.64
C MET A 102 -5.91 13.22 -21.19
N LEU A 103 -5.85 11.94 -20.81
CA LEU A 103 -5.94 11.53 -19.40
C LEU A 103 -4.65 11.83 -18.63
N GLY A 104 -3.54 12.10 -19.33
CA GLY A 104 -2.23 12.35 -18.75
C GLY A 104 -1.71 11.15 -17.97
N ILE A 105 -1.96 9.94 -18.46
CA ILE A 105 -1.45 8.73 -17.80
C ILE A 105 0.07 8.64 -18.05
N PRO A 106 0.89 8.41 -17.02
CA PRO A 106 2.34 8.28 -17.18
C PRO A 106 2.73 7.22 -18.21
N GLU A 107 3.72 7.51 -19.05
CA GLU A 107 4.25 6.55 -20.03
C GLU A 107 4.97 5.38 -19.34
N GLU A 108 5.79 5.72 -18.35
CA GLU A 108 6.54 4.78 -17.52
C GLU A 108 5.94 4.63 -16.13
N GLY A 109 6.16 3.46 -15.53
CA GLY A 109 5.72 3.16 -14.19
C GLY A 109 5.07 1.78 -14.06
N VAL A 110 4.54 1.52 -12.87
CA VAL A 110 3.95 0.24 -12.50
C VAL A 110 2.54 0.17 -13.04
N ARG A 111 2.29 -0.75 -13.98
CA ARG A 111 0.96 -1.04 -14.50
C ARG A 111 0.08 -1.62 -13.40
N ILE A 112 -1.08 -1.02 -13.17
CA ILE A 112 -2.03 -1.45 -12.13
C ILE A 112 -3.35 -1.99 -12.70
N GLY A 113 -3.67 -1.68 -13.95
CA GLY A 113 -4.96 -2.03 -14.53
C GLY A 113 -5.21 -1.35 -15.86
N LYS A 114 -6.48 -1.35 -16.28
CA LYS A 114 -6.95 -0.68 -17.50
C LYS A 114 -8.00 0.37 -17.18
N VAL A 115 -8.07 1.42 -18.00
CA VAL A 115 -9.11 2.45 -17.92
C VAL A 115 -10.47 1.81 -18.14
N VAL A 116 -11.48 2.30 -17.41
CA VAL A 116 -12.85 1.82 -17.51
C VAL A 116 -13.77 2.88 -18.09
N GLU A 117 -14.54 2.47 -19.08
CA GLU A 117 -15.59 3.22 -19.76
C GLU A 117 -16.92 2.50 -19.55
N GLY A 118 -17.85 3.06 -18.77
CA GLY A 118 -19.17 2.43 -18.54
C GLY A 118 -19.11 0.98 -18.04
N TYR A 119 -18.19 0.69 -17.10
CA TYR A 119 -17.86 -0.66 -16.59
C TYR A 119 -17.20 -1.63 -17.58
N ARG A 120 -16.82 -1.16 -18.77
CA ARG A 120 -16.04 -1.91 -19.75
C ARG A 120 -14.60 -1.44 -19.72
N GLU A 121 -13.66 -2.37 -19.76
CA GLU A 121 -12.25 -2.02 -19.92
C GLU A 121 -12.00 -1.55 -21.35
N ILE A 122 -11.25 -0.46 -21.49
CA ILE A 122 -10.67 -0.05 -22.77
C ILE A 122 -9.18 -0.41 -22.78
N GLU A 123 -8.58 -0.57 -23.95
CA GLU A 123 -7.16 -0.94 -24.12
C GLU A 123 -6.22 0.24 -23.84
N VAL A 124 -6.42 0.92 -22.72
CA VAL A 124 -5.56 1.98 -22.18
C VAL A 124 -5.12 1.55 -20.79
N ASP A 125 -3.82 1.33 -20.63
CA ASP A 125 -3.24 0.94 -19.36
C ASP A 125 -3.21 2.10 -18.37
N VAL A 126 -3.46 1.80 -17.09
CA VAL A 126 -3.25 2.73 -15.98
C VAL A 126 -1.95 2.35 -15.29
N LYS A 127 -1.06 3.35 -15.12
CA LYS A 127 0.25 3.18 -14.51
C LYS A 127 0.46 4.15 -13.34
N LEU A 128 1.15 3.68 -12.31
CA LEU A 128 1.70 4.51 -11.24
C LEU A 128 3.15 4.84 -11.57
N SER A 129 3.45 6.12 -11.78
CA SER A 129 4.83 6.57 -11.98
C SER A 129 5.68 6.33 -10.72
N LYS A 130 7.01 6.27 -10.89
CA LYS A 130 7.94 6.20 -9.75
C LYS A 130 7.75 7.38 -8.80
N GLU A 131 7.48 8.56 -9.35
CA GLU A 131 7.24 9.78 -8.60
C GLU A 131 5.95 9.69 -7.75
N ALA A 132 4.88 9.08 -8.28
CA ALA A 132 3.66 8.80 -7.52
C ALA A 132 3.93 7.84 -6.34
N LEU A 133 4.72 6.79 -6.56
CA LEU A 133 5.08 5.81 -5.53
C LEU A 133 5.95 6.42 -4.42
N LYS A 134 6.92 7.26 -4.81
CA LYS A 134 7.80 8.03 -3.91
C LYS A 134 7.06 9.07 -3.07
N HIS A 135 5.86 9.48 -3.49
CA HIS A 135 4.97 10.39 -2.77
C HIS A 135 3.86 9.68 -1.98
N HIS A 136 4.07 8.40 -1.71
CA HIS A 136 3.20 7.53 -0.94
C HIS A 136 1.81 7.34 -1.57
N VAL A 137 1.30 6.12 -1.43
CA VAL A 137 0.02 5.71 -1.98
C VAL A 137 -0.87 5.22 -0.85
N LEU A 138 -2.10 5.74 -0.78
CA LEU A 138 -3.14 5.20 0.08
C LEU A 138 -4.15 4.41 -0.74
N VAL A 139 -4.39 3.15 -0.37
CA VAL A 139 -5.41 2.29 -0.98
C VAL A 139 -6.52 2.03 0.04
N VAL A 140 -7.75 2.43 -0.28
CA VAL A 140 -8.92 2.24 0.60
C VAL A 140 -9.94 1.33 -0.06
N GLY A 141 -10.46 0.38 0.70
CA GLY A 141 -11.51 -0.53 0.24
C GLY A 141 -11.92 -1.54 1.31
N THR A 142 -13.18 -1.96 1.30
CA THR A 142 -13.68 -3.02 2.17
C THR A 142 -13.06 -4.38 1.85
N THR A 143 -13.27 -5.36 2.73
CA THR A 143 -12.89 -6.74 2.48
C THR A 143 -13.51 -7.25 1.17
N GLY A 144 -12.69 -7.89 0.33
CA GLY A 144 -13.10 -8.36 -0.98
C GLY A 144 -13.28 -7.27 -2.06
N ALA A 145 -12.96 -6.00 -1.79
CA ALA A 145 -12.96 -4.93 -2.80
C ALA A 145 -11.86 -5.09 -3.85
N GLY A 146 -10.78 -5.81 -3.52
CA GLY A 146 -9.63 -6.06 -4.40
C GLY A 146 -8.33 -5.36 -4.00
N LYS A 147 -8.22 -4.82 -2.77
CA LYS A 147 -7.00 -4.17 -2.26
C LYS A 147 -5.76 -5.04 -2.38
N THR A 148 -5.80 -6.23 -1.77
CA THR A 148 -4.69 -7.21 -1.78
C THR A 148 -4.34 -7.65 -3.21
N ASN A 149 -5.34 -7.78 -4.09
CA ASN A 149 -5.09 -8.07 -5.51
C ASN A 149 -4.34 -6.91 -6.20
N LEU A 150 -4.74 -5.66 -5.97
CA LEU A 150 -4.03 -4.48 -6.47
C LEU A 150 -2.59 -4.42 -5.96
N LEU A 151 -2.37 -4.66 -4.67
CA LEU A 151 -1.01 -4.69 -4.10
C LEU A 151 -0.17 -5.83 -4.69
N LYS A 152 -0.75 -7.02 -4.93
CA LYS A 152 -0.08 -8.14 -5.62
C LYS A 152 0.28 -7.81 -7.06
N VAL A 153 -0.59 -7.11 -7.79
CA VAL A 153 -0.31 -6.61 -9.16
C VAL A 153 0.83 -5.59 -9.13
N ILE A 154 0.81 -4.64 -8.19
CA ILE A 154 1.92 -3.67 -7.99
C ILE A 154 3.22 -4.42 -7.68
N MET A 155 3.17 -5.38 -6.76
CA MET A 155 4.31 -6.20 -6.37
C MET A 155 4.90 -6.94 -7.58
N LYS A 156 4.05 -7.52 -8.43
CA LYS A 156 4.46 -8.23 -9.66
C LYS A 156 5.07 -7.31 -10.70
N ASN A 157 4.39 -6.20 -11.00
CA ASN A 157 4.73 -5.32 -12.11
C ASN A 157 5.78 -4.26 -11.76
N SER A 158 6.12 -4.09 -10.47
CA SER A 158 7.16 -3.16 -10.03
C SER A 158 8.56 -3.63 -10.41
N ASP A 159 9.34 -2.72 -11.00
CA ASP A 159 10.78 -2.80 -11.19
C ASP A 159 11.56 -2.32 -9.95
N ILE A 160 10.92 -1.52 -9.09
CA ILE A 160 11.48 -1.04 -7.82
C ILE A 160 11.52 -2.21 -6.81
N PRO A 161 12.67 -2.45 -6.15
CA PRO A 161 12.76 -3.38 -5.02
C PRO A 161 11.80 -3.00 -3.90
N LEU A 162 11.20 -4.00 -3.27
CA LEU A 162 10.11 -3.78 -2.33
C LEU A 162 10.10 -4.78 -1.20
N ILE A 163 9.46 -4.39 -0.10
CA ILE A 163 9.12 -5.28 1.01
C ILE A 163 7.66 -5.12 1.38
N VAL A 164 6.96 -6.24 1.53
CA VAL A 164 5.58 -6.29 2.03
C VAL A 164 5.57 -6.75 3.47
N PHE A 165 4.89 -6.01 4.35
CA PHE A 165 4.61 -6.44 5.72
C PHE A 165 3.25 -7.13 5.75
N ASP A 166 3.28 -8.46 5.87
CA ASP A 166 2.12 -9.32 5.67
C ASP A 166 1.66 -9.97 6.97
N ILE A 167 0.51 -9.52 7.45
CA ILE A 167 -0.12 -10.03 8.68
C ILE A 167 -0.99 -11.28 8.39
N GLN A 168 -1.45 -11.46 7.14
CA GLN A 168 -2.43 -12.48 6.77
C GLN A 168 -1.83 -13.66 6.00
N GLY A 169 -0.61 -13.52 5.48
CA GLY A 169 0.10 -14.54 4.69
C GLY A 169 -0.31 -14.57 3.22
N ASP A 170 -0.96 -13.52 2.73
CA ASP A 170 -1.48 -13.43 1.37
C ASP A 170 -0.39 -13.27 0.31
N TYR A 171 0.79 -12.78 0.69
CA TYR A 171 1.86 -12.39 -0.23
C TYR A 171 2.97 -13.45 -0.36
N ILE A 172 2.93 -14.49 0.48
CA ILE A 172 3.94 -15.56 0.48
C ILE A 172 4.01 -16.28 -0.86
N LYS A 173 2.88 -16.76 -1.38
CA LYS A 173 2.85 -17.45 -2.68
C LYS A 173 3.29 -16.53 -3.83
N PRO A 174 2.76 -15.30 -3.97
CA PRO A 174 3.27 -14.35 -4.96
C PRO A 174 4.79 -14.14 -4.90
N ALA A 175 5.35 -13.92 -3.71
CA ALA A 175 6.79 -13.76 -3.55
C ALA A 175 7.57 -14.99 -4.04
N VAL A 176 7.10 -16.19 -3.70
CA VAL A 176 7.74 -17.45 -4.10
C VAL A 176 7.69 -17.66 -5.61
N GLU A 177 6.55 -17.35 -6.25
CA GLU A 177 6.40 -17.41 -7.72
C GLU A 177 7.38 -16.48 -8.45
N MET A 178 7.68 -15.33 -7.83
CA MET A 178 8.64 -14.36 -8.34
C MET A 178 10.10 -14.67 -7.98
N GLY A 179 10.37 -15.76 -7.26
CA GLY A 179 11.70 -16.10 -6.74
C GLY A 179 12.24 -15.09 -5.73
N GLY A 180 11.34 -14.42 -5.00
CA GLY A 180 11.65 -13.42 -4.00
C GLY A 180 12.17 -14.00 -2.69
N SER A 181 12.15 -13.15 -1.66
CA SER A 181 12.59 -13.48 -0.31
C SER A 181 11.42 -13.49 0.67
N ILE A 182 11.39 -14.48 1.56
CA ILE A 182 10.46 -14.53 2.70
C ILE A 182 11.28 -14.32 3.97
N VAL A 183 10.89 -13.38 4.80
CA VAL A 183 11.49 -13.08 6.09
C VAL A 183 10.48 -13.48 7.16
N VAL A 184 10.85 -14.41 8.03
CA VAL A 184 9.98 -14.92 9.09
C VAL A 184 10.60 -14.55 10.44
N PRO A 185 10.02 -13.59 11.17
CA PRO A 185 10.36 -13.38 12.58
C PRO A 185 9.89 -14.60 13.38
N VAL A 186 10.84 -15.46 13.75
CA VAL A 186 10.59 -16.66 14.54
C VAL A 186 10.39 -16.27 16.00
N THR A 187 9.54 -16.99 16.72
CA THR A 187 9.35 -16.81 18.17
C THR A 187 9.92 -17.99 18.96
N ARG A 188 10.16 -17.77 20.26
CA ARG A 188 10.57 -18.80 21.23
C ARG A 188 9.55 -19.94 21.37
N ASP A 189 8.33 -19.82 20.85
CA ASP A 189 7.36 -20.92 20.83
C ASP A 189 7.76 -22.01 19.80
N TYR A 190 8.70 -21.70 18.91
CA TYR A 190 9.17 -22.57 17.82
C TYR A 190 10.59 -23.08 18.07
N GLU A 191 10.87 -23.60 19.27
CA GLU A 191 12.11 -24.31 19.63
C GLU A 191 12.21 -25.71 18.96
N MET A 192 12.14 -25.73 17.63
CA MET A 192 12.26 -26.93 16.81
C MET A 192 13.43 -26.83 15.83
N GLY A 193 13.82 -27.95 15.21
CA GLY A 193 14.85 -27.95 14.19
C GLY A 193 14.45 -27.12 12.97
N ILE A 194 15.43 -26.54 12.26
CA ILE A 194 15.17 -25.75 11.02
C ILE A 194 14.34 -26.57 10.03
N THR A 195 14.65 -27.85 9.86
CA THR A 195 13.91 -28.74 8.95
C THR A 195 12.45 -28.86 9.36
N ASP A 196 12.16 -29.05 10.66
CA ASP A 196 10.79 -29.17 11.17
C ASP A 196 10.03 -27.86 11.01
N PHE A 197 10.68 -26.73 11.32
CA PHE A 197 10.09 -25.41 11.13
C PHE A 197 9.74 -25.17 9.67
N VAL A 198 10.67 -25.47 8.76
CA VAL A 198 10.47 -25.33 7.32
C VAL A 198 9.32 -26.21 6.84
N ASP A 199 9.20 -27.44 7.33
CA ASP A 199 8.09 -28.33 6.97
C ASP A 199 6.74 -27.76 7.43
N VAL A 200 6.66 -27.18 8.63
CA VAL A 200 5.46 -26.49 9.12
C VAL A 200 5.16 -25.26 8.26
N PHE A 201 6.16 -24.44 7.97
CA PHE A 201 6.03 -23.26 7.12
C PHE A 201 5.52 -23.61 5.72
N LEU A 202 6.09 -24.64 5.08
CA LEU A 202 5.70 -25.08 3.75
C LEU A 202 4.26 -25.62 3.74
N LYS A 203 3.85 -26.38 4.75
CA LYS A 203 2.46 -26.86 4.87
C LYS A 203 1.50 -25.68 5.06
N ARG A 204 1.80 -24.78 5.99
CA ARG A 204 0.98 -23.59 6.31
C ARG A 204 0.81 -22.66 5.13
N SER A 205 1.85 -22.49 4.33
CA SER A 205 1.85 -21.63 3.13
C SER A 205 1.41 -22.35 1.86
N ASN A 206 1.05 -23.64 1.96
CA ASN A 206 0.65 -24.49 0.84
C ASN A 206 1.71 -24.51 -0.29
N LEU A 207 2.95 -24.84 0.13
CA LEU A 207 4.18 -24.91 -0.66
C LEU A 207 4.89 -26.27 -0.51
N SER A 208 4.17 -27.35 -0.17
CA SER A 208 4.74 -28.66 0.16
C SER A 208 5.62 -29.31 -0.94
N GLY A 209 5.61 -28.78 -2.16
CA GLY A 209 6.50 -29.22 -3.25
C GLY A 209 7.93 -28.68 -3.18
N TYR A 210 8.20 -27.70 -2.31
CA TYR A 210 9.54 -27.14 -2.12
C TYR A 210 10.31 -27.90 -1.04
N LYS A 211 11.63 -27.93 -1.15
CA LYS A 211 12.54 -28.48 -0.13
C LYS A 211 13.76 -27.60 0.01
N ILE A 212 14.44 -27.69 1.15
CA ILE A 212 15.73 -27.02 1.36
C ILE A 212 16.73 -27.60 0.36
N SER A 213 17.25 -26.75 -0.52
CA SER A 213 18.26 -27.11 -1.51
C SER A 213 19.66 -26.72 -1.05
N LYS A 214 19.79 -25.57 -0.37
CA LYS A 214 21.05 -25.05 0.14
C LYS A 214 20.82 -24.20 1.38
N VAL A 215 21.80 -24.18 2.28
CA VAL A 215 21.86 -23.31 3.46
C VAL A 215 23.12 -22.46 3.35
N GLU A 216 22.97 -21.14 3.40
CA GLU A 216 24.07 -20.18 3.35
C GLU A 216 23.95 -19.18 4.50
N GLY A 217 24.64 -19.45 5.61
CA GLY A 217 24.48 -18.66 6.83
C GLY A 217 23.05 -18.74 7.36
N ASP A 218 22.38 -17.60 7.44
CA ASP A 218 20.99 -17.39 7.84
C ASP A 218 19.98 -17.55 6.68
N ARG A 219 20.47 -17.69 5.44
CA ARG A 219 19.65 -17.81 4.24
C ARG A 219 19.41 -19.27 3.86
N LEU A 220 18.15 -19.68 3.82
CA LEU A 220 17.71 -20.98 3.33
C LEU A 220 17.21 -20.83 1.88
N ILE A 221 17.80 -21.58 0.95
CA ILE A 221 17.35 -21.60 -0.45
C ILE A 221 16.45 -22.81 -0.64
N LEU A 222 15.16 -22.57 -0.89
CA LEU A 222 14.18 -23.62 -1.13
C LEU A 222 13.89 -23.76 -2.62
N SER A 223 13.78 -25.00 -3.11
CA SER A 223 13.47 -25.28 -4.51
C SER A 223 12.52 -26.47 -4.68
N ASN A 224 11.72 -26.43 -5.74
CA ASN A 224 10.89 -27.55 -6.22
C ASN A 224 11.40 -28.13 -7.56
N GLY A 225 12.60 -27.73 -8.00
CA GLY A 225 13.22 -28.11 -9.28
C GLY A 225 12.83 -27.22 -10.48
N LYS A 226 11.78 -26.39 -10.39
CA LYS A 226 11.39 -25.41 -11.42
C LYS A 226 11.66 -23.97 -11.00
N SER A 227 11.43 -23.68 -9.74
CA SER A 227 11.60 -22.36 -9.12
C SER A 227 12.32 -22.51 -7.79
N SER A 228 12.89 -21.41 -7.33
CA SER A 228 13.52 -21.31 -6.02
C SER A 228 13.25 -19.95 -5.40
N PHE A 229 13.23 -19.90 -4.07
CA PHE A 229 13.07 -18.66 -3.31
C PHE A 229 13.96 -18.71 -2.06
N ASN A 230 14.19 -17.54 -1.47
CA ASN A 230 14.98 -17.40 -0.25
C ASN A 230 14.06 -17.33 0.97
N LEU A 231 14.40 -18.05 2.03
CA LEU A 231 13.74 -17.98 3.32
C LEU A 231 14.76 -17.58 4.39
N TYR A 232 14.45 -16.53 5.14
CA TYR A 232 15.22 -16.04 6.26
C TYR A 232 14.43 -16.28 7.54
N LEU A 233 14.98 -17.08 8.43
CA LEU A 233 14.43 -17.29 9.78
C LEU A 233 15.14 -16.32 10.71
N VAL A 234 14.41 -15.34 11.23
CA VAL A 234 14.98 -14.18 11.91
C VAL A 234 14.65 -14.21 13.39
N GLY A 235 15.67 -13.97 14.21
CA GLY A 235 15.53 -13.66 15.63
C GLY A 235 16.34 -12.41 15.94
N PHE A 236 15.85 -11.60 16.89
CA PHE A 236 16.48 -10.33 17.23
C PHE A 236 17.34 -10.49 18.46
N ARG A 237 18.64 -10.18 18.36
CA ARG A 237 19.56 -10.28 19.49
C ARG A 237 19.49 -9.04 20.37
N LEU A 238 19.44 -9.22 21.70
CA LEU A 238 19.48 -8.08 22.64
C LEU A 238 20.70 -7.17 22.41
N PRO A 239 21.95 -7.69 22.31
CA PRO A 239 23.14 -6.86 22.13
C PRO A 239 23.12 -5.96 20.88
N GLU A 240 22.35 -6.34 19.86
CA GLU A 240 22.26 -5.60 18.60
C GLU A 240 21.09 -4.61 18.57
N ASN A 241 20.13 -4.76 19.49
CA ASN A 241 18.84 -4.08 19.43
C ASN A 241 18.46 -3.31 20.69
N TYR A 242 19.19 -3.42 21.81
CA TYR A 242 18.84 -2.74 23.07
C TYR A 242 18.62 -1.22 22.94
N LYS A 243 19.27 -0.55 21.97
CA LYS A 243 19.06 0.88 21.72
C LYS A 243 17.70 1.20 21.10
N LEU A 244 17.11 0.25 20.37
CA LEU A 244 15.85 0.40 19.63
C LEU A 244 14.65 -0.18 20.39
N LEU A 245 14.86 -1.20 21.22
CA LEU A 245 13.78 -1.92 21.90
C LEU A 245 12.87 -1.00 22.73
N PRO A 246 13.37 -0.01 23.50
CA PRO A 246 12.49 0.88 24.24
C PRO A 246 11.71 1.87 23.38
N ASP A 247 12.16 2.12 22.15
CA ASP A 247 11.46 3.04 21.27
C ASP A 247 10.15 2.43 20.77
N VAL A 248 10.08 1.09 20.65
CA VAL A 248 8.90 0.35 20.17
C VAL A 248 8.14 -0.40 21.26
N SER A 249 8.82 -0.83 22.30
CA SER A 249 8.19 -1.65 23.31
C SER A 249 7.22 -0.81 24.16
N PRO A 250 5.94 -1.20 24.27
CA PRO A 250 4.97 -0.49 25.10
C PRO A 250 5.26 -0.58 26.59
N TYR A 251 6.18 -1.46 26.98
CA TYR A 251 6.44 -1.76 28.38
C TYR A 251 7.32 -0.71 29.03
N PHE A 252 8.00 0.14 28.26
CA PHE A 252 8.89 1.18 28.78
C PHE A 252 8.16 2.50 28.97
N SER A 253 8.32 3.10 30.16
CA SER A 253 8.07 4.53 30.30
C SER A 253 9.14 5.33 29.55
N PRO A 254 8.87 6.57 29.13
CA PRO A 254 9.87 7.39 28.42
C PRO A 254 11.21 7.49 29.17
N GLN A 255 11.14 7.71 30.48
CA GLN A 255 12.34 7.78 31.33
C GLN A 255 13.00 6.41 31.54
N GLY A 256 12.20 5.35 31.74
CA GLY A 256 12.70 3.99 31.91
C GLY A 256 13.41 3.48 30.66
N GLY A 257 12.89 3.79 29.48
CA GLY A 257 13.50 3.44 28.20
C GLY A 257 14.87 4.10 28.00
N GLU A 258 15.00 5.39 28.30
CA GLU A 258 16.30 6.08 28.21
C GLU A 258 17.33 5.50 29.18
N PHE A 259 16.94 5.23 30.44
CA PHE A 259 17.84 4.56 31.37
C PHE A 259 18.21 3.14 30.93
N PHE A 260 17.26 2.37 30.40
CA PHE A 260 17.54 1.04 29.85
C PHE A 260 18.61 1.09 28.75
N LYS A 261 18.55 2.07 27.84
CA LYS A 261 19.57 2.23 26.78
C LYS A 261 20.96 2.47 27.38
N ILE A 262 21.06 3.41 28.34
CA ILE A 262 22.33 3.81 28.97
C ILE A 262 22.91 2.67 29.81
N VAL A 263 22.06 2.01 30.60
CA VAL A 263 22.46 0.88 31.44
C VAL A 263 22.95 -0.26 30.56
N SER A 264 22.13 -0.66 29.58
CA SER A 264 22.46 -1.77 28.66
C SER A 264 23.77 -1.54 27.91
N GLU A 265 24.09 -0.29 27.55
CA GLU A 265 25.37 0.04 26.91
C GLU A 265 26.60 -0.27 27.79
N LYS A 266 26.45 -0.28 29.12
CA LYS A 266 27.54 -0.58 30.06
C LYS A 266 27.66 -2.06 30.42
N CYS A 267 26.54 -2.78 30.48
CA CYS A 267 26.48 -4.13 31.04
C CYS A 267 26.23 -5.24 30.00
N VAL A 268 25.61 -4.94 28.86
CA VAL A 268 25.26 -5.97 27.87
C VAL A 268 26.48 -6.32 27.02
N GLY A 269 27.01 -7.52 27.24
CA GLY A 269 28.06 -8.13 26.42
C GLY A 269 27.52 -8.70 25.09
N LYS A 270 28.45 -9.02 24.17
CA LYS A 270 28.10 -9.54 22.83
C LYS A 270 27.31 -10.85 22.84
N ASN A 271 27.52 -11.69 23.86
CA ASN A 271 26.92 -13.02 23.96
C ASN A 271 25.73 -13.07 24.91
N ASP A 272 25.42 -11.95 25.56
CA ASP A 272 24.37 -11.88 26.57
C ASP A 272 22.99 -12.10 25.94
N VAL A 273 22.07 -12.54 26.78
CA VAL A 273 20.65 -12.70 26.45
C VAL A 273 19.79 -11.85 27.35
N ILE A 274 18.59 -11.54 26.88
CA ILE A 274 17.61 -10.72 27.61
C ILE A 274 17.22 -11.30 28.97
N ASP A 275 17.25 -12.63 29.12
CA ASP A 275 16.89 -13.29 30.38
C ASP A 275 17.93 -13.06 31.48
N ASP A 276 19.19 -12.86 31.11
CA ASP A 276 20.30 -12.58 32.03
C ASP A 276 20.48 -11.06 32.27
N TRP A 277 19.68 -10.21 31.63
CA TRP A 277 19.87 -8.76 31.64
C TRP A 277 19.82 -8.19 33.06
N GLU A 278 18.87 -8.64 33.89
CA GLU A 278 18.73 -8.12 35.26
C GLU A 278 20.02 -8.38 36.07
N ASP A 279 20.54 -9.61 36.00
CA ASP A 279 21.74 -10.00 36.75
C ASP A 279 22.98 -9.28 36.23
N ASN A 280 23.11 -9.13 34.92
CA ASN A 280 24.24 -8.43 34.31
C ASN A 280 24.22 -6.92 34.60
N CYS A 281 23.03 -6.32 34.66
CA CYS A 281 22.87 -4.86 34.69
C CYS A 281 22.52 -4.26 36.06
N ARG A 282 22.24 -5.09 37.08
CA ARG A 282 21.88 -4.63 38.43
C ARG A 282 22.92 -3.69 39.02
N ASN A 283 24.20 -4.09 38.99
CA ASN A 283 25.29 -3.29 39.55
C ASN A 283 25.41 -1.92 38.84
N SER A 284 25.26 -1.89 37.51
CA SER A 284 25.29 -0.63 36.74
C SER A 284 24.15 0.31 37.10
N MET A 285 22.96 -0.20 37.39
CA MET A 285 21.84 0.62 37.86
C MET A 285 22.08 1.21 39.25
N GLU A 286 22.70 0.44 40.15
CA GLU A 286 23.06 0.87 41.51
C GLU A 286 24.17 1.93 41.50
N GLU A 287 25.23 1.73 40.70
CA GLU A 287 26.32 2.70 40.52
C GLU A 287 25.82 4.05 39.99
N MET A 288 24.83 4.00 39.08
CA MET A 288 24.18 5.20 38.53
C MET A 288 23.18 5.85 39.49
N ARG A 289 22.96 5.27 40.69
CA ARG A 289 22.03 5.75 41.71
C ARG A 289 20.60 5.95 41.17
N ILE A 290 20.18 5.08 40.24
CA ILE A 290 18.81 5.09 39.71
C ILE A 290 17.85 4.75 40.85
N HIS A 291 16.73 5.47 40.97
CA HIS A 291 15.75 5.24 42.04
C HIS A 291 15.21 3.80 41.98
N LYS A 292 15.04 3.14 43.13
CA LYS A 292 14.60 1.72 43.21
C LYS A 292 13.31 1.46 42.42
N GLU A 293 12.38 2.40 42.45
CA GLU A 293 11.13 2.29 41.70
C GLU A 293 11.37 2.29 40.17
N THR A 294 12.26 3.15 39.69
CA THR A 294 12.66 3.18 38.27
C THR A 294 13.40 1.90 37.88
N GLN A 295 14.28 1.38 38.73
CA GLN A 295 14.94 0.09 38.49
C GLN A 295 13.92 -1.04 38.36
N ASN A 296 12.99 -1.15 39.32
CA ASN A 296 11.93 -2.17 39.30
C ASN A 296 11.04 -2.03 38.06
N ASN A 297 10.75 -0.81 37.62
CA ASN A 297 9.99 -0.58 36.39
C ASN A 297 10.76 -1.08 35.17
N ILE A 298 12.05 -0.75 35.04
CA ILE A 298 12.89 -1.23 33.93
C ILE A 298 12.97 -2.76 33.93
N ILE A 299 13.24 -3.37 35.08
CA ILE A 299 13.32 -4.83 35.23
C ILE A 299 12.02 -5.50 34.77
N ARG A 300 10.86 -4.99 35.19
CA ARG A 300 9.55 -5.48 34.72
C ARG A 300 9.37 -5.31 33.22
N SER A 301 9.77 -4.17 32.65
CA SER A 301 9.71 -3.93 31.21
C SER A 301 10.57 -4.92 30.43
N VAL A 302 11.78 -5.22 30.92
CA VAL A 302 12.70 -6.20 30.31
C VAL A 302 12.12 -7.61 30.39
N TYR A 303 11.54 -7.98 31.54
CA TYR A 303 10.84 -9.25 31.67
C TYR A 303 9.70 -9.38 30.66
N LEU A 304 8.82 -8.36 30.55
CA LEU A 304 7.73 -8.37 29.57
C LEU A 304 8.25 -8.43 28.12
N LEU A 305 9.36 -7.74 27.84
CA LEU A 305 10.02 -7.80 26.54
C LEU A 305 10.59 -9.18 26.24
N SER A 306 11.16 -9.88 27.22
CA SER A 306 11.56 -11.29 27.06
C SER A 306 10.34 -12.17 26.74
N GLN A 307 9.22 -11.96 27.43
CA GLN A 307 7.97 -12.71 27.22
C GLN A 307 7.32 -12.49 25.84
N SER A 308 7.69 -11.42 25.13
CA SER A 308 7.28 -11.20 23.72
C SER A 308 7.75 -12.32 22.79
N GLY A 309 8.77 -13.10 23.19
CA GLY A 309 9.21 -14.30 22.50
C GLY A 309 9.98 -14.05 21.20
N ILE A 310 10.23 -12.81 20.80
CA ILE A 310 10.94 -12.48 19.54
C ILE A 310 12.41 -12.10 19.75
N ILE A 311 12.84 -11.90 21.01
CA ILE A 311 14.20 -11.53 21.38
C ILE A 311 14.97 -12.78 21.82
N ASP A 312 16.22 -12.90 21.37
CA ASP A 312 17.14 -13.99 21.71
C ASP A 312 16.50 -15.38 21.55
N VAL A 313 15.93 -15.61 20.37
CA VAL A 313 15.29 -16.89 20.02
C VAL A 313 16.36 -17.95 19.82
N SER A 314 16.29 -19.00 20.64
CA SER A 314 17.28 -20.08 20.64
C SER A 314 17.13 -20.97 19.39
N PHE A 315 18.26 -21.48 18.91
CA PHE A 315 18.31 -22.49 17.86
C PHE A 315 19.49 -23.44 18.08
N GLY A 316 19.20 -24.69 18.45
CA GLY A 316 20.22 -25.68 18.76
C GLY A 316 21.11 -25.23 19.91
N LYS A 317 22.36 -24.86 19.62
CA LYS A 317 23.33 -24.30 20.60
C LYS A 317 23.56 -22.79 20.44
N GLY A 318 22.87 -22.15 19.51
CA GLY A 318 23.01 -20.72 19.21
C GLY A 318 21.67 -20.01 19.25
N TYR A 319 21.61 -18.87 18.57
CA TYR A 319 20.42 -18.04 18.46
C TYR A 319 20.20 -17.68 16.99
N TYR A 320 18.94 -17.50 16.60
CA TYR A 320 18.62 -16.86 15.32
C TYR A 320 19.17 -15.44 15.31
N GLN A 321 19.58 -14.97 14.13
CA GLN A 321 20.17 -13.66 13.92
C GLN A 321 19.37 -12.84 12.91
N GLU A 322 19.64 -11.53 12.88
CA GLU A 322 19.10 -10.66 11.84
C GLU A 322 19.82 -10.92 10.49
N PRO A 323 19.09 -10.87 9.37
CA PRO A 323 19.68 -11.10 8.07
C PRO A 323 20.39 -9.87 7.54
N ASN A 324 21.17 -10.05 6.46
CA ASN A 324 21.70 -8.91 5.72
C ASN A 324 20.57 -8.16 5.00
N TYR A 325 20.06 -7.11 5.64
CA TYR A 325 19.01 -6.27 5.07
C TYR A 325 19.39 -5.62 3.72
N GLU A 326 20.67 -5.36 3.45
CA GLU A 326 21.08 -4.84 2.13
C GLU A 326 20.86 -5.85 1.00
N GLU A 327 20.92 -7.15 1.31
CA GLU A 327 20.63 -8.20 0.34
C GLU A 327 19.12 -8.34 0.11
N ILE A 328 18.34 -8.32 1.19
CA ILE A 328 16.87 -8.35 1.14
C ILE A 328 16.35 -7.17 0.33
N MET A 329 16.94 -5.98 0.52
CA MET A 329 16.55 -4.76 -0.19
C MET A 329 16.82 -4.81 -1.71
N LYS A 330 17.55 -5.79 -2.23
CA LYS A 330 17.80 -5.96 -3.67
C LYS A 330 16.74 -6.80 -4.37
N SER A 331 15.89 -7.51 -3.61
CA SER A 331 14.85 -8.37 -4.16
C SER A 331 13.45 -7.91 -3.74
N LYS A 332 12.42 -8.62 -4.21
CA LYS A 332 11.06 -8.49 -3.71
C LYS A 332 10.94 -9.37 -2.47
N ALA A 333 10.66 -8.77 -1.33
CA ALA A 333 10.62 -9.44 -0.04
C ALA A 333 9.23 -9.39 0.60
N VAL A 334 8.91 -10.39 1.42
CA VAL A 334 7.71 -10.41 2.27
C VAL A 334 8.12 -10.76 3.68
N VAL A 335 7.68 -9.96 4.65
CA VAL A 335 7.79 -10.26 6.08
C VAL A 335 6.52 -10.98 6.51
N ASP A 336 6.61 -12.28 6.80
CA ASP A 336 5.49 -13.09 7.29
C ASP A 336 5.30 -12.86 8.79
N LEU A 337 4.47 -11.88 9.14
CA LEU A 337 4.23 -11.48 10.53
C LEU A 337 3.29 -12.44 11.28
N ARG A 338 2.69 -13.42 10.60
CA ARG A 338 1.76 -14.37 11.25
C ARG A 338 2.40 -15.10 12.43
N TRP A 339 3.68 -15.42 12.32
CA TRP A 339 4.45 -16.14 13.35
C TRP A 339 4.63 -15.31 14.62
N ALA A 340 5.02 -14.05 14.46
CA ALA A 340 5.10 -13.12 15.59
C ALA A 340 3.70 -12.78 16.15
N LEU A 341 2.69 -12.66 15.28
CA LEU A 341 1.32 -12.32 15.67
C LEU A 341 0.67 -13.39 16.56
N GLU A 342 0.99 -14.67 16.36
CA GLU A 342 0.49 -15.77 17.21
C GLU A 342 0.83 -15.57 18.69
N ARG A 343 1.98 -14.94 18.96
CA ARG A 343 2.37 -14.57 20.32
C ARG A 343 1.67 -13.31 20.80
N GLY A 344 1.45 -12.36 19.89
CA GLY A 344 0.64 -11.17 20.13
C GLY A 344 0.94 -10.04 19.14
N VAL A 345 0.07 -9.02 19.16
CA VAL A 345 0.21 -7.82 18.33
C VAL A 345 1.50 -7.06 18.66
N ASP A 346 1.89 -7.02 19.94
CA ASP A 346 3.14 -6.37 20.38
C ASP A 346 4.37 -7.03 19.73
N SER A 347 4.43 -8.36 19.69
CA SER A 347 5.53 -9.12 19.07
C SER A 347 5.63 -8.83 17.57
N ALA A 348 4.51 -8.82 16.85
CA ALA A 348 4.48 -8.44 15.43
C ALA A 348 4.89 -6.98 15.21
N THR A 349 4.48 -6.07 16.10
CA THR A 349 4.80 -4.64 16.06
C THR A 349 6.30 -4.40 16.27
N ILE A 350 6.89 -5.02 17.29
CA ILE A 350 8.33 -4.92 17.58
C ILE A 350 9.15 -5.49 16.42
N ALA A 351 8.80 -6.68 15.92
CA ALA A 351 9.49 -7.29 14.78
C ALA A 351 9.43 -6.40 13.54
N SER A 352 8.23 -5.87 13.22
CA SER A 352 8.04 -4.94 12.10
C SER A 352 8.89 -3.69 12.28
N PHE A 353 8.82 -3.05 13.45
CA PHE A 353 9.57 -1.84 13.74
C PHE A 353 11.08 -2.04 13.60
N LEU A 354 11.64 -3.13 14.14
CA LEU A 354 13.07 -3.40 14.05
C LEU A 354 13.51 -3.54 12.59
N ILE A 355 12.79 -4.34 11.79
CA ILE A 355 13.06 -4.53 10.36
C ILE A 355 12.96 -3.20 9.60
N ILE A 356 11.84 -2.47 9.77
CA ILE A 356 11.59 -1.19 9.08
C ILE A 356 12.67 -0.17 9.44
N ASN A 357 13.02 -0.07 10.73
CA ASN A 357 13.99 0.89 11.21
C ASN A 357 15.40 0.60 10.68
N LYS A 358 15.80 -0.68 10.61
CA LYS A 358 17.10 -1.09 10.05
C LYS A 358 17.18 -0.77 8.56
N ILE A 359 16.15 -1.13 7.78
CA ILE A 359 16.05 -0.79 6.36
C ILE A 359 16.08 0.73 6.15
N PHE A 360 15.26 1.47 6.90
CA PHE A 360 15.22 2.92 6.81
C PHE A 360 16.58 3.55 7.15
N LYS A 361 17.26 3.07 8.19
CA LYS A 361 18.58 3.56 8.58
C LYS A 361 19.62 3.33 7.49
N ILE A 362 19.64 2.17 6.84
CA ILE A 362 20.53 1.88 5.71
C ILE A 362 20.32 2.91 4.59
N ILE A 363 19.06 3.18 4.24
CA ILE A 363 18.73 4.14 3.19
C ILE A 363 19.10 5.58 3.59
N ASP A 364 18.77 5.98 4.82
CA ASP A 364 19.07 7.33 5.34
C ASP A 364 20.59 7.57 5.44
N ASP A 365 21.35 6.56 5.89
CA ASP A 365 22.81 6.64 5.97
C ASP A 365 23.45 6.70 4.57
N ARG A 366 22.95 5.93 3.60
CA ARG A 366 23.41 6.02 2.20
C ARG A 366 23.15 7.41 1.63
N TYR A 367 21.95 7.95 1.83
CA TYR A 367 21.61 9.29 1.38
C TYR A 367 22.52 10.36 2.01
N LYS A 368 22.76 10.29 3.32
CA LYS A 368 23.63 11.24 4.04
C LYS A 368 25.09 11.19 3.58
N LYS A 369 25.59 10.00 3.23
CA LYS A 369 26.98 9.80 2.81
C LYS A 369 27.22 10.13 1.34
N GLU A 370 26.31 9.69 0.48
CA GLU A 370 26.49 9.71 -0.98
C GLU A 370 25.61 10.76 -1.69
N GLY A 371 24.63 11.34 -0.99
CA GLY A 371 23.63 12.22 -1.61
C GLY A 371 22.67 11.49 -2.57
N LYS A 372 22.73 10.16 -2.61
CA LYS A 372 22.02 9.34 -3.58
C LYS A 372 20.74 8.75 -3.00
N GLU A 373 19.64 8.91 -3.73
CA GLU A 373 18.37 8.27 -3.41
C GLU A 373 18.46 6.75 -3.58
N THR A 374 17.70 6.01 -2.77
CA THR A 374 17.51 4.57 -2.94
C THR A 374 16.05 4.32 -3.28
N GLU A 375 15.79 3.97 -4.55
CA GLU A 375 14.45 3.54 -4.97
C GLU A 375 14.04 2.29 -4.18
N TYR A 376 13.08 2.45 -3.28
CA TYR A 376 12.60 1.35 -2.46
C TYR A 376 11.15 1.54 -2.07
N LEU A 377 10.37 0.47 -2.08
CA LEU A 377 8.94 0.53 -1.77
C LEU A 377 8.60 -0.33 -0.54
N MET A 378 7.94 0.26 0.45
CA MET A 378 7.39 -0.47 1.58
C MET A 378 5.88 -0.58 1.45
N ILE A 379 5.35 -1.80 1.46
CA ILE A 379 3.91 -2.06 1.34
C ILE A 379 3.39 -2.58 2.68
N PHE A 380 2.37 -1.91 3.20
CA PHE A 380 1.68 -2.28 4.43
C PHE A 380 0.23 -2.60 4.08
N ASP A 381 -0.10 -3.89 4.02
CA ASP A 381 -1.50 -4.31 3.94
C ASP A 381 -2.14 -4.27 5.33
N GLU A 382 -3.45 -4.08 5.36
CA GLU A 382 -4.23 -3.84 6.57
C GLU A 382 -3.61 -2.77 7.50
N ALA A 383 -3.20 -1.65 6.90
CA ALA A 383 -2.42 -0.59 7.53
C ALA A 383 -2.98 -0.12 8.89
N HIS A 384 -4.30 -0.08 9.08
CA HIS A 384 -4.94 0.23 10.36
C HIS A 384 -4.48 -0.65 11.54
N GLU A 385 -3.98 -1.86 11.30
CA GLU A 385 -3.40 -2.71 12.35
C GLU A 385 -2.08 -2.16 12.91
N TYR A 386 -1.45 -1.20 12.24
CA TYR A 386 -0.23 -0.54 12.73
C TYR A 386 -0.51 0.81 13.43
N PHE A 387 -1.77 1.26 13.50
CA PHE A 387 -2.16 2.54 14.10
C PHE A 387 -3.10 2.32 15.31
N PRO A 388 -2.93 3.09 16.40
CA PRO A 388 -3.70 2.90 17.63
C PRO A 388 -5.15 3.40 17.52
N GLN A 389 -6.10 2.68 18.15
CA GLN A 389 -7.49 3.15 18.34
C GLN A 389 -7.75 3.58 19.79
N GLY A 390 -8.03 4.88 19.97
CA GLY A 390 -8.53 5.43 21.23
C GLY A 390 -7.48 5.53 22.35
N LYS A 391 -7.87 6.18 23.46
CA LYS A 391 -7.00 6.55 24.60
C LYS A 391 -6.42 5.37 25.41
N ARG A 392 -6.59 4.11 24.97
CA ARG A 392 -6.15 2.89 25.69
C ARG A 392 -5.18 2.01 24.90
N GLU A 393 -4.91 2.30 23.63
CA GLU A 393 -3.96 1.54 22.80
C GLU A 393 -2.66 2.32 22.64
N GLU A 394 -1.87 2.45 23.72
CA GLU A 394 -0.55 3.13 23.68
C GLU A 394 0.49 2.32 22.86
N ASN A 395 0.23 1.04 22.57
CA ASN A 395 1.26 0.12 22.08
C ASN A 395 1.69 0.30 20.62
N LYS A 396 0.86 0.94 19.78
CA LYS A 396 1.14 1.11 18.34
C LYS A 396 1.75 2.48 17.99
N GLU A 397 1.87 3.39 18.97
CA GLU A 397 2.38 4.75 18.76
C GLU A 397 3.81 4.79 18.17
N PRO A 398 4.76 3.94 18.59
CA PRO A 398 6.10 3.95 18.02
C PRO A 398 6.20 3.65 16.54
N LEU A 399 5.47 2.63 16.09
CA LEU A 399 5.49 2.21 14.71
C LEU A 399 4.84 3.27 13.83
N GLU A 400 3.74 3.86 14.30
CA GLU A 400 3.16 5.05 13.68
C GLU A 400 4.18 6.19 13.56
N ARG A 401 4.92 6.53 14.63
CA ARG A 401 5.96 7.58 14.59
C ARG A 401 7.05 7.26 13.56
N LEU A 402 7.46 6.00 13.45
CA LEU A 402 8.43 5.55 12.45
C LEU A 402 7.87 5.68 11.02
N ILE A 403 6.65 5.22 10.78
CA ILE A 403 5.98 5.36 9.47
C ILE A 403 5.85 6.84 9.11
N ASN A 404 5.41 7.69 10.04
CA ASN A 404 5.31 9.14 9.84
C ASN A 404 6.68 9.76 9.51
N LYS A 405 7.75 9.33 10.16
CA LYS A 405 9.13 9.76 9.85
C LYS A 405 9.52 9.33 8.44
N ILE A 406 9.25 8.08 8.06
CA ILE A 406 9.51 7.56 6.70
C ILE A 406 8.72 8.37 5.68
N MET A 407 7.45 8.69 5.93
CA MET A 407 6.64 9.44 4.98
C MET A 407 7.11 10.90 4.84
N ARG A 408 7.60 11.52 5.91
CA ARG A 408 8.17 12.89 5.83
C ARG A 408 9.50 12.94 5.12
N LEU A 409 10.34 11.93 5.32
CA LEU A 409 11.72 11.91 4.83
C LEU A 409 11.89 11.13 3.51
N GLY A 410 10.94 10.25 3.21
CA GLY A 410 10.99 9.23 2.16
C GLY A 410 11.12 9.80 0.78
N ARG A 411 10.37 10.88 0.47
CA ARG A 411 10.51 11.62 -0.79
C ARG A 411 11.96 11.98 -1.07
N VAL A 412 12.67 12.60 -0.13
CA VAL A 412 14.07 13.03 -0.38
C VAL A 412 15.03 11.83 -0.46
N ARG A 413 14.64 10.68 0.09
CA ARG A 413 15.48 9.47 0.18
C ARG A 413 15.21 8.42 -0.89
N GLY A 414 14.18 8.62 -1.72
CA GLY A 414 13.73 7.65 -2.73
C GLY A 414 12.81 6.54 -2.20
N ILE A 415 12.32 6.66 -0.95
CA ILE A 415 11.48 5.65 -0.31
C ILE A 415 10.01 5.99 -0.52
N GLY A 416 9.28 5.10 -1.18
CA GLY A 416 7.83 5.11 -1.28
C GLY A 416 7.19 4.21 -0.22
N THR A 417 5.97 4.56 0.20
CA THR A 417 5.14 3.65 1.02
C THR A 417 3.78 3.47 0.37
N ILE A 418 3.25 2.25 0.41
CA ILE A 418 1.85 1.96 0.06
C ILE A 418 1.15 1.47 1.31
N LEU A 419 0.11 2.17 1.72
CA LEU A 419 -0.72 1.81 2.86
C LEU A 419 -2.09 1.38 2.34
N ALA A 420 -2.47 0.14 2.56
CA ALA A 420 -3.81 -0.35 2.21
C ALA A 420 -4.64 -0.60 3.47
N THR A 421 -5.87 -0.09 3.53
CA THR A 421 -6.74 -0.27 4.71
C THR A 421 -8.21 -0.32 4.32
N HIS A 422 -9.02 -0.97 5.14
CA HIS A 422 -10.48 -0.85 5.07
C HIS A 422 -11.06 0.18 6.05
N ARG A 423 -10.24 0.69 6.99
CA ARG A 423 -10.64 1.68 8.01
C ARG A 423 -9.71 2.90 7.98
N PRO A 424 -9.85 3.82 6.99
CA PRO A 424 -9.01 5.01 6.92
C PRO A 424 -9.30 6.01 8.06
N THR A 425 -10.41 5.85 8.78
CA THR A 425 -10.74 6.64 9.99
C THR A 425 -9.74 6.42 11.11
N ASP A 426 -9.11 5.25 11.13
CA ASP A 426 -8.15 4.85 12.17
C ASP A 426 -6.72 5.30 11.81
N LEU A 427 -6.55 5.93 10.64
CA LEU A 427 -5.28 6.52 10.23
C LEU A 427 -5.17 7.98 10.69
N ASN A 428 -3.94 8.35 11.06
CA ASN A 428 -3.58 9.72 11.39
C ASN A 428 -3.75 10.67 10.19
N ASP A 429 -4.20 11.91 10.44
CA ASP A 429 -4.34 12.98 9.43
C ASP A 429 -3.06 13.23 8.63
N LEU A 430 -1.89 13.05 9.26
CA LEU A 430 -0.61 13.18 8.58
C LEU A 430 -0.50 12.21 7.40
N ILE A 431 -0.94 10.97 7.58
CA ILE A 431 -0.85 9.93 6.55
C ILE A 431 -1.74 10.30 5.37
N LEU A 432 -2.96 10.74 5.67
CA LEU A 432 -3.93 11.18 4.66
C LEU A 432 -3.41 12.40 3.87
N THR A 433 -2.65 13.27 4.53
CA THR A 433 -2.06 14.48 3.93
C THR A 433 -0.82 14.16 3.11
N LEU A 434 0.04 13.26 3.58
CA LEU A 434 1.30 12.91 2.92
C LEU A 434 1.14 11.88 1.78
N THR A 435 0.00 11.20 1.71
CA THR A 435 -0.35 10.32 0.58
C THR A 435 -0.98 11.14 -0.53
N ASN A 436 -0.14 11.57 -1.48
CA ASN A 436 -0.58 12.39 -2.61
C ASN A 436 -1.31 11.59 -3.69
N THR A 437 -1.10 10.27 -3.70
CA THR A 437 -1.87 9.35 -4.54
C THR A 437 -2.84 8.56 -3.68
N LYS A 438 -4.12 8.60 -4.04
CA LYS A 438 -5.19 7.88 -3.35
C LYS A 438 -5.93 6.99 -4.35
N VAL A 439 -6.12 5.74 -3.96
CA VAL A 439 -6.90 4.75 -4.71
C VAL A 439 -8.07 4.33 -3.85
N ALA A 440 -9.29 4.64 -4.29
CA ALA A 440 -10.51 4.18 -3.66
C ALA A 440 -11.13 3.04 -4.46
N MET A 441 -11.35 1.92 -3.80
CA MET A 441 -12.15 0.81 -4.28
C MET A 441 -13.50 0.82 -3.57
N ARG A 442 -14.29 -0.25 -3.69
CA ARG A 442 -15.56 -0.38 -2.95
C ARG A 442 -15.34 -0.12 -1.45
N ALA A 443 -15.94 0.93 -0.92
CA ALA A 443 -15.84 1.37 0.47
C ALA A 443 -17.14 2.04 0.93
N ASP A 444 -17.33 2.21 2.24
CA ASP A 444 -18.45 2.97 2.79
C ASP A 444 -18.26 4.48 2.61
N GLU A 445 -19.33 5.25 2.85
CA GLU A 445 -19.33 6.69 2.64
C GLU A 445 -18.35 7.41 3.58
N ASP A 446 -18.27 6.99 4.84
CA ASP A 446 -17.39 7.59 5.84
C ASP A 446 -15.90 7.40 5.49
N ALA A 447 -15.51 6.19 5.04
CA ALA A 447 -14.16 5.93 4.59
C ALA A 447 -13.79 6.77 3.37
N LEU A 448 -14.71 6.92 2.41
CA LEU A 448 -14.48 7.74 1.22
C LEU A 448 -14.41 9.23 1.55
N LYS A 449 -15.27 9.71 2.47
CA LYS A 449 -15.22 11.08 2.98
C LYS A 449 -13.88 11.38 3.64
N ARG A 450 -13.37 10.46 4.46
CA ARG A 450 -12.07 10.59 5.14
C ARG A 450 -10.90 10.83 4.19
N ILE A 451 -10.99 10.32 2.97
CA ILE A 451 -9.94 10.47 1.93
C ILE A 451 -10.29 11.50 0.84
N GLY A 452 -11.38 12.26 0.99
CA GLY A 452 -11.80 13.29 0.02
C GLY A 452 -12.46 12.74 -1.25
N MET A 453 -13.05 11.54 -1.19
CA MET A 453 -13.65 10.82 -2.32
C MET A 453 -15.15 10.53 -2.15
N GLU A 454 -15.83 11.24 -1.24
CA GLU A 454 -17.27 11.09 -0.94
C GLU A 454 -18.17 11.15 -2.18
N LYS A 455 -17.82 11.97 -3.17
CA LYS A 455 -18.59 12.13 -4.42
C LYS A 455 -18.72 10.84 -5.23
N TYR A 456 -17.88 9.83 -4.95
CA TYR A 456 -17.90 8.53 -5.60
C TYR A 456 -18.59 7.43 -4.79
N SER A 457 -19.13 7.72 -3.61
CA SER A 457 -19.75 6.73 -2.71
C SER A 457 -20.83 5.90 -3.40
N LYS A 458 -21.71 6.55 -4.17
CA LYS A 458 -22.79 5.91 -4.93
C LYS A 458 -22.27 4.93 -5.99
N VAL A 459 -21.14 5.24 -6.62
CA VAL A 459 -20.55 4.38 -7.66
C VAL A 459 -19.77 3.24 -7.02
N LEU A 460 -18.90 3.55 -6.06
CA LEU A 460 -18.00 2.58 -5.46
C LEU A 460 -18.72 1.57 -4.56
N SER A 461 -19.78 1.97 -3.84
CA SER A 461 -20.53 1.06 -2.95
C SER A 461 -21.10 -0.18 -3.66
N VAL A 462 -21.49 -0.04 -4.94
CA VAL A 462 -22.06 -1.12 -5.76
C VAL A 462 -21.09 -1.68 -6.80
N SER A 463 -19.85 -1.18 -6.83
CA SER A 463 -18.87 -1.58 -7.84
C SER A 463 -18.33 -3.01 -7.61
N PRO A 464 -18.00 -3.74 -8.69
CA PRO A 464 -17.42 -5.08 -8.59
C PRO A 464 -15.98 -5.03 -8.05
N PRO A 465 -15.46 -6.16 -7.51
CA PRO A 465 -14.07 -6.25 -7.09
C PRO A 465 -13.08 -5.87 -8.20
N GLY A 466 -12.02 -5.17 -7.82
CA GLY A 466 -10.98 -4.68 -8.74
C GLY A 466 -11.32 -3.35 -9.39
N PHE A 467 -12.57 -2.90 -9.38
CA PHE A 467 -12.95 -1.56 -9.84
C PHE A 467 -12.51 -0.52 -8.82
N GLY A 468 -11.85 0.53 -9.29
CA GLY A 468 -11.35 1.60 -8.44
C GLY A 468 -11.30 2.95 -9.13
N ILE A 469 -11.15 3.98 -8.32
CA ILE A 469 -10.91 5.35 -8.73
C ILE A 469 -9.58 5.78 -8.14
N ILE A 470 -8.69 6.26 -9.00
CA ILE A 470 -7.41 6.82 -8.60
C ILE A 470 -7.46 8.35 -8.73
N SER A 471 -6.93 9.03 -7.72
CA SER A 471 -6.58 10.45 -7.79
C SER A 471 -5.09 10.56 -7.47
N SER A 472 -4.34 11.15 -8.39
CA SER A 472 -2.91 11.35 -8.28
C SER A 472 -2.53 12.63 -9.00
N TYR A 473 -1.58 13.38 -8.43
CA TYR A 473 -1.03 14.57 -9.07
C TYR A 473 -0.21 14.26 -10.33
N THR A 474 0.18 13.00 -10.55
CA THR A 474 0.87 12.57 -11.77
C THR A 474 -0.08 12.19 -12.90
N ILE A 475 -1.39 12.24 -12.67
CA ILE A 475 -2.44 12.06 -13.67
C ILE A 475 -3.06 13.45 -13.91
N LYS A 476 -3.19 13.86 -15.18
CA LYS A 476 -3.60 15.23 -15.52
C LYS A 476 -5.11 15.49 -15.41
N VAL A 477 -5.88 14.45 -15.14
CA VAL A 477 -7.30 14.54 -14.76
C VAL A 477 -7.49 14.39 -13.26
N ASN A 478 -8.52 15.03 -12.71
CA ASN A 478 -8.82 15.02 -11.27
C ASN A 478 -8.98 13.59 -10.71
N ASN A 479 -9.50 12.68 -11.52
CA ASN A 479 -9.75 11.29 -11.16
C ASN A 479 -9.80 10.41 -12.41
N LEU A 480 -9.34 9.17 -12.26
CA LEU A 480 -9.40 8.16 -13.30
C LEU A 480 -10.07 6.90 -12.76
N THR A 481 -11.03 6.37 -13.51
CA THR A 481 -11.68 5.10 -13.20
C THR A 481 -10.92 3.98 -13.89
N PHE A 482 -10.61 2.93 -13.15
CA PHE A 482 -9.84 1.80 -13.65
C PHE A 482 -10.34 0.48 -13.09
N ARG A 483 -9.93 -0.61 -13.74
CA ARG A 483 -10.09 -1.97 -13.22
C ARG A 483 -8.73 -2.61 -13.09
N THR A 484 -8.47 -3.11 -11.89
CA THR A 484 -7.23 -3.80 -11.55
C THR A 484 -7.12 -5.10 -12.32
N GLU A 485 -5.93 -5.43 -12.81
CA GLU A 485 -5.67 -6.75 -13.38
C GLU A 485 -5.90 -7.86 -12.35
N LYS A 486 -6.25 -9.07 -12.77
CA LYS A 486 -6.26 -10.20 -11.86
C LYS A 486 -4.83 -10.72 -11.70
N TYR A 487 -4.36 -10.84 -10.45
CA TYR A 487 -3.07 -11.44 -10.14
C TYR A 487 -3.06 -12.93 -10.49
#